data_AF-K0R9P0-F1
#
_entry.id   AF-K0R9P0-F1
#
_cell.length_a   1.000
_cell.length_b   1.000
_cell.length_c   1.000
_cell.angle_alpha   90.00
_cell.angle_beta   90.00
_cell.angle_gamma   90.00
#
_symmetry.space_group_name_H-M   'P 1'
#
loop_
_entity.id
_entity.type
_entity.pdbx_description
1 polymer ?
#
loop_
_entity_poly.entity_id
_entity_poly.type
_entity_poly.pdbx_seq_one_letter_code
_entity_poly.pdbx_strand_id
1 'polypeptide(L)'
;TATTSDKPLTLAAGPKAGAQPIISDEPLNNSSADPKAGEDEDHQSTDEERMMEEIAKQKELIDALPDDAREGIVHRAPHEKKLGQLEFKYQLMVEKERLARVLLKFQEVYGDLYSEPCLVCLDDVHVHAAISMTEQLFCCGGFVCKSCAGDIRESGVGLDKCPLCREVTDVKTAAENAAPLMRLAKRDVIWAQSNVGRCMIRGIRGFEKQAQTGLEWINKAAAQNYPSALYELSKIYRGEIASEVEKTEEKANELLLKAANLGYARANSDMVKMYFYGTNGFETDQDEAYFRASVAFALDNTNDEAVMELGSFNYLERVREPSPYLACYYLNIRAKDDTDGMASFFYGLSLLRLAKHLHTDNSTTPPAVFFWLRKSLGMGYKVGRELLKKLETDGQSLCANCGKEVQAGEKFKQCSKCKAQWYCSKECQVEAWRAGHKKNCKSAATLKFEDYLNAE
;
A
#
# COMPACT_ATOMS: atom_id res chain seq x y z
N THR A 1 14.86 -58.20 33.33
CA THR A 1 14.95 -59.66 33.14
C THR A 1 15.05 -59.96 31.66
N ALA A 2 16.13 -60.64 31.26
CA ALA A 2 16.38 -61.30 29.95
C ALA A 2 16.45 -60.37 28.70
N THR A 3 17.64 -60.08 28.14
CA THR A 3 18.36 -60.84 27.05
C THR A 3 17.56 -60.85 25.73
N THR A 4 18.05 -60.52 24.53
CA THR A 4 19.39 -60.59 23.88
C THR A 4 19.27 -60.04 22.45
N SER A 5 20.39 -59.51 21.91
CA SER A 5 20.92 -59.66 20.52
C SER A 5 20.03 -59.28 19.30
N ASP A 6 20.46 -58.70 18.18
CA ASP A 6 21.73 -58.71 17.45
C ASP A 6 21.88 -57.47 16.54
N LYS A 7 23.13 -57.03 16.34
CA LYS A 7 23.64 -56.17 15.23
C LYS A 7 23.88 -57.07 13.98
N PRO A 8 24.51 -56.58 12.89
CA PRO A 8 24.30 -55.40 12.02
C PRO A 8 24.21 -55.85 10.53
N LEU A 9 23.94 -54.96 9.55
CA LEU A 9 24.53 -55.09 8.20
C LEU A 9 24.40 -53.82 7.33
N THR A 10 25.43 -53.67 6.53
CA THR A 10 25.96 -52.50 5.83
C THR A 10 25.47 -52.33 4.38
N LEU A 11 25.44 -51.07 3.95
CA LEU A 11 25.81 -50.50 2.63
C LEU A 11 25.60 -51.33 1.35
N ALA A 12 24.87 -50.74 0.39
CA ALA A 12 25.16 -50.85 -1.04
C ALA A 12 24.91 -49.49 -1.74
N ALA A 13 25.80 -49.15 -2.66
CA ALA A 13 26.00 -47.84 -3.27
C ALA A 13 25.49 -47.75 -4.73
N GLY A 14 25.15 -46.52 -5.15
CA GLY A 14 25.25 -46.01 -6.53
C GLY A 14 23.97 -46.03 -7.39
N PRO A 15 23.84 -45.15 -8.41
CA PRO A 15 24.88 -44.34 -9.04
C PRO A 15 24.69 -42.81 -8.96
N LYS A 16 25.83 -42.11 -9.03
CA LYS A 16 25.97 -40.67 -9.30
C LYS A 16 26.02 -40.43 -10.82
N ALA A 17 25.26 -39.46 -11.30
CA ALA A 17 25.48 -38.57 -12.46
C ALA A 17 24.21 -37.72 -12.62
N GLY A 18 24.20 -36.41 -12.87
CA GLY A 18 25.21 -35.40 -13.12
C GLY A 18 24.48 -34.18 -13.66
N ALA A 19 24.71 -33.00 -13.09
CA ALA A 19 24.47 -31.69 -13.73
C ALA A 19 25.22 -30.64 -12.91
N GLN A 20 26.30 -30.13 -13.47
CA GLN A 20 27.09 -29.02 -12.93
C GLN A 20 26.33 -27.70 -13.12
N PRO A 21 26.50 -26.71 -12.24
CA PRO A 21 26.15 -25.34 -12.54
C PRO A 21 27.19 -24.76 -13.51
N ILE A 22 26.72 -24.22 -14.64
CA ILE A 22 27.53 -23.45 -15.57
C ILE A 22 27.81 -22.11 -14.91
N ILE A 23 29.01 -21.99 -14.33
CA ILE A 23 29.68 -20.72 -14.04
C ILE A 23 30.35 -20.32 -15.35
N SER A 24 29.86 -19.27 -16.00
CA SER A 24 30.59 -18.60 -17.08
C SER A 24 31.40 -17.46 -16.46
N ASP A 25 32.65 -17.80 -16.13
CA ASP A 25 33.76 -16.85 -16.04
C ASP A 25 34.27 -16.53 -17.45
N GLU A 26 34.49 -15.25 -17.76
CA GLU A 26 35.67 -14.74 -18.49
C GLU A 26 35.58 -13.19 -18.69
N PRO A 27 36.70 -12.46 -18.79
CA PRO A 27 37.67 -12.26 -17.71
C PRO A 27 37.95 -10.77 -17.42
N LEU A 28 38.35 -10.51 -16.18
CA LEU A 28 39.01 -9.28 -15.74
C LEU A 28 40.35 -9.13 -16.47
N ASN A 29 40.45 -8.11 -17.32
CA ASN A 29 41.73 -7.69 -17.89
C ASN A 29 42.44 -6.76 -16.89
N ASN A 30 43.45 -7.30 -16.21
CA ASN A 30 44.30 -6.57 -15.29
C ASN A 30 45.62 -6.27 -16.02
N SER A 31 45.80 -5.03 -16.50
CA SER A 31 47.11 -4.55 -16.94
C SER A 31 47.64 -3.55 -15.91
N SER A 32 48.61 -4.02 -15.12
CA SER A 32 49.41 -3.23 -14.19
C SER A 32 50.25 -2.18 -14.91
N ALA A 33 50.03 -0.92 -14.57
CA ALA A 33 51.03 0.13 -14.69
C ALA A 33 50.68 1.28 -13.73
N ASP A 34 51.27 1.27 -12.54
CA ASP A 34 51.59 2.51 -11.83
C ASP A 34 52.72 3.23 -12.61
N PRO A 35 52.84 4.58 -12.59
CA PRO A 35 52.55 5.43 -11.43
C PRO A 35 51.94 6.83 -11.74
N LYS A 36 51.20 7.38 -10.78
CA LYS A 36 51.53 8.64 -10.07
C LYS A 36 50.30 9.21 -9.36
N ALA A 37 50.52 9.51 -8.08
CA ALA A 37 49.66 10.32 -7.22
C ALA A 37 49.21 11.61 -7.92
N GLY A 38 47.90 11.75 -7.98
CA GLY A 38 47.14 12.94 -8.29
C GLY A 38 45.78 12.71 -7.65
N GLU A 39 45.68 13.07 -6.38
CA GLU A 39 44.41 13.19 -5.68
C GLU A 39 43.52 14.17 -6.45
N ASP A 40 42.44 13.64 -7.01
CA ASP A 40 41.19 14.34 -7.33
C ASP A 40 40.19 13.24 -7.71
N GLU A 41 39.85 12.38 -6.73
CA GLU A 41 38.63 11.58 -6.83
C GLU A 41 37.46 12.53 -6.61
N ASP A 42 36.94 13.03 -7.73
CA ASP A 42 35.72 13.82 -7.83
C ASP A 42 34.56 12.97 -7.26
N HIS A 43 34.31 13.07 -5.96
CA HIS A 43 33.27 12.32 -5.27
C HIS A 43 31.91 12.83 -5.77
N GLN A 44 31.38 12.18 -6.83
CA GLN A 44 30.07 12.53 -7.38
C GLN A 44 29.02 12.25 -6.30
N SER A 45 28.45 13.34 -5.77
CA SER A 45 27.40 13.29 -4.76
C SER A 45 26.23 12.41 -5.19
N THR A 46 25.75 11.56 -4.27
CA THR A 46 24.64 10.64 -4.52
C THR A 46 23.33 11.40 -4.80
N ASP A 47 22.35 10.74 -5.43
CA ASP A 47 21.02 11.34 -5.67
C ASP A 47 20.34 11.82 -4.38
N GLU A 48 20.60 11.14 -3.27
CA GLU A 48 20.11 11.49 -1.93
C GLU A 48 20.78 12.75 -1.40
N GLU A 49 22.12 12.78 -1.40
CA GLU A 49 22.90 13.94 -0.95
C GLU A 49 22.55 15.21 -1.74
N ARG A 50 22.48 15.12 -3.07
CA ARG A 50 22.06 16.26 -3.92
C ARG A 50 20.66 16.75 -3.58
N MET A 51 19.75 15.85 -3.19
CA MET A 51 18.40 16.24 -2.79
C MET A 51 18.39 16.92 -1.43
N MET A 52 19.17 16.40 -0.47
CA MET A 52 19.31 16.97 0.86
C MET A 52 19.97 18.36 0.83
N GLU A 53 20.99 18.56 -0.01
CA GLU A 53 21.60 19.86 -0.25
C GLU A 53 20.60 20.87 -0.83
N GLU A 54 19.82 20.46 -1.83
CA GLU A 54 18.82 21.35 -2.41
C GLU A 54 17.67 21.64 -1.42
N ILE A 55 17.26 20.67 -0.58
CA ILE A 55 16.31 20.90 0.52
C ILE A 55 16.87 21.93 1.50
N ALA A 56 18.13 21.79 1.93
CA ALA A 56 18.78 22.73 2.85
C ALA A 56 18.83 24.14 2.25
N LYS A 57 19.20 24.25 0.98
CA LYS A 57 19.22 25.53 0.25
C LYS A 57 17.84 26.19 0.17
N GLN A 58 16.77 25.43 -0.08
CA GLN A 58 15.42 26.01 -0.07
C GLN A 58 15.03 26.50 1.33
N LYS A 59 15.41 25.78 2.40
CA LYS A 59 15.19 26.24 3.79
C LYS A 59 15.93 27.54 4.08
N GLU A 60 17.20 27.64 3.70
CA GLU A 60 17.97 28.89 3.86
C GLU A 60 17.34 30.07 3.11
N LEU A 61 16.85 29.86 1.88
CA LEU A 61 16.16 30.90 1.11
C LEU A 61 14.84 31.35 1.76
N ILE A 62 14.13 30.42 2.40
CA ILE A 62 12.90 30.71 3.16
C ILE A 62 13.23 31.50 4.43
N ASP A 63 14.20 31.05 5.20
CA ASP A 63 14.63 31.67 6.46
C ASP A 63 15.23 33.07 6.24
N ALA A 64 15.87 33.31 5.09
CA ALA A 64 16.39 34.61 4.69
C ALA A 64 15.30 35.64 4.34
N LEU A 65 14.04 35.23 4.22
CA LEU A 65 12.88 36.07 3.96
C LEU A 65 11.90 36.09 5.15
N PRO A 66 12.31 36.59 6.34
CA PRO A 66 11.50 36.52 7.57
C PRO A 66 10.34 37.52 7.60
N ASP A 67 10.19 38.38 6.59
CA ASP A 67 9.12 39.38 6.55
C ASP A 67 7.76 38.70 6.30
N ASP A 68 6.89 38.75 7.31
CA ASP A 68 5.52 38.24 7.23
C ASP A 68 4.56 39.25 6.56
N ALA A 69 5.06 40.37 6.06
CA ALA A 69 4.31 41.22 5.16
C ALA A 69 3.96 40.47 3.86
N ARG A 70 2.89 40.93 3.21
CA ARG A 70 2.36 40.33 1.97
C ARG A 70 3.43 40.13 0.88
N GLU A 71 4.40 41.04 0.78
CA GLU A 71 5.48 40.97 -0.21
C GLU A 71 6.47 39.85 0.12
N GLY A 72 6.90 39.74 1.38
CA GLY A 72 7.75 38.63 1.84
C GLY A 72 7.10 37.26 1.65
N ILE A 73 5.80 37.12 1.97
CA ILE A 73 5.03 35.88 1.72
C ILE A 73 5.02 35.51 0.22
N VAL A 74 4.82 36.48 -0.67
CA VAL A 74 4.80 36.24 -2.12
C VAL A 74 6.18 35.80 -2.64
N HIS A 75 7.26 36.35 -2.08
CA HIS A 75 8.63 35.97 -2.42
C HIS A 75 9.03 34.60 -1.84
N ARG A 76 8.53 34.23 -0.66
CA ARG A 76 8.80 32.95 0.00
C ARG A 76 8.04 31.78 -0.63
N ALA A 77 6.81 32.01 -1.12
CA ALA A 77 5.91 30.96 -1.61
C ALA A 77 6.50 30.02 -2.70
N PRO A 78 7.28 30.48 -3.69
CA PRO A 78 7.95 29.59 -4.65
C PRO A 78 8.96 28.64 -4.00
N HIS A 79 9.70 29.12 -2.99
CA HIS A 79 10.68 28.34 -2.24
C HIS A 79 9.99 27.31 -1.34
N GLU A 80 8.95 27.69 -0.59
CA GLU A 80 8.13 26.75 0.20
C GLU A 80 7.53 25.64 -0.66
N LYS A 81 7.02 26.00 -1.85
CA LYS A 81 6.50 25.03 -2.80
C LYS A 81 7.58 24.06 -3.27
N LYS A 82 8.75 24.59 -3.67
CA LYS A 82 9.86 23.76 -4.14
C LYS A 82 10.39 22.86 -3.02
N LEU A 83 10.49 23.39 -1.81
CA LEU A 83 10.84 22.64 -0.60
C LEU A 83 9.89 21.46 -0.40
N GLY A 84 8.57 21.70 -0.40
CA GLY A 84 7.59 20.64 -0.20
C GLY A 84 7.64 19.54 -1.27
N GLN A 85 7.96 19.89 -2.52
CA GLN A 85 8.17 18.91 -3.60
C GLN A 85 9.41 18.05 -3.38
N LEU A 86 10.51 18.67 -2.94
CA LEU A 86 11.77 17.97 -2.67
C LEU A 86 11.66 17.08 -1.44
N GLU A 87 11.08 17.59 -0.35
CA GLU A 87 10.85 16.83 0.87
C GLU A 87 9.95 15.62 0.61
N PHE A 88 8.87 15.79 -0.15
CA PHE A 88 8.05 14.64 -0.56
C PHE A 88 8.85 13.60 -1.37
N LYS A 89 9.64 14.05 -2.36
CA LYS A 89 10.46 13.16 -3.18
C LYS A 89 11.47 12.38 -2.34
N TYR A 90 12.12 13.05 -1.39
CA TYR A 90 13.07 12.45 -0.45
C TYR A 90 12.36 11.42 0.44
N GLN A 91 11.24 11.80 1.05
CA GLN A 91 10.45 10.93 1.92
C GLN A 91 9.98 9.67 1.18
N LEU A 92 9.56 9.80 -0.08
CA LEU A 92 9.14 8.64 -0.89
C LEU A 92 10.32 7.73 -1.27
N MET A 93 11.51 8.29 -1.50
CA MET A 93 12.73 7.51 -1.74
C MET A 93 13.09 6.69 -0.49
N VAL A 94 13.24 7.36 0.66
CA VAL A 94 13.58 6.73 1.93
C VAL A 94 12.54 5.66 2.31
N GLU A 95 11.25 5.93 2.08
CA GLU A 95 10.19 4.98 2.39
C GLU A 95 10.27 3.72 1.52
N LYS A 96 10.62 3.83 0.24
CA LYS A 96 10.81 2.66 -0.62
C LYS A 96 11.95 1.77 -0.11
N GLU A 97 13.07 2.38 0.28
CA GLU A 97 14.18 1.62 0.86
C GLU A 97 13.82 1.02 2.21
N ARG A 98 13.08 1.74 3.05
CA ARG A 98 12.58 1.23 4.32
C ARG A 98 11.71 0.00 4.12
N LEU A 99 10.77 0.05 3.17
CA LEU A 99 9.89 -1.08 2.84
C LEU A 99 10.69 -2.29 2.31
N ALA A 100 11.72 -2.05 1.49
CA ALA A 100 12.63 -3.10 1.03
C ALA A 100 13.38 -3.76 2.20
N ARG A 101 13.91 -2.97 3.14
CA ARG A 101 14.55 -3.48 4.37
C ARG A 101 13.57 -4.24 5.27
N VAL A 102 12.32 -3.80 5.33
CA VAL A 102 11.26 -4.51 6.07
C VAL A 102 11.00 -5.90 5.48
N LEU A 103 10.92 -6.03 4.15
CA LEU A 103 10.76 -7.33 3.51
C LEU A 103 11.97 -8.24 3.69
N LEU A 104 13.18 -7.69 3.60
CA LEU A 104 14.41 -8.45 3.88
C LEU A 104 14.39 -9.01 5.30
N LYS A 105 14.15 -8.15 6.30
CA LYS A 105 14.03 -8.55 7.71
C LYS A 105 12.91 -9.58 7.91
N PHE A 106 11.79 -9.41 7.21
CA PHE A 106 10.69 -10.37 7.28
C PHE A 106 11.14 -11.76 6.82
N GLN A 107 11.84 -11.86 5.68
CA GLN A 107 12.35 -13.12 5.16
C GLN A 107 13.45 -13.73 6.06
N GLU A 108 14.29 -12.90 6.67
CA GLU A 108 15.29 -13.35 7.66
C GLU A 108 14.63 -14.01 8.88
N VAL A 109 13.51 -13.47 9.36
CA VAL A 109 12.83 -13.94 10.58
C VAL A 109 11.89 -15.11 10.30
N TYR A 110 11.14 -15.06 9.20
CA TYR A 110 10.05 -16.00 8.93
C TYR A 110 10.34 -16.99 7.79
N GLY A 111 11.45 -16.82 7.09
CA GLY A 111 11.81 -17.59 5.90
C GLY A 111 11.19 -17.03 4.62
N ASP A 112 11.33 -17.79 3.54
CA ASP A 112 10.89 -17.37 2.23
C ASP A 112 9.36 -17.18 2.16
N LEU A 113 8.97 -16.11 1.45
CA LEU A 113 7.57 -15.86 1.10
C LEU A 113 7.06 -17.00 0.21
N TYR A 114 5.80 -17.37 0.36
CA TYR A 114 5.19 -18.32 -0.57
C TYR A 114 5.25 -17.78 -2.01
N SER A 115 5.78 -18.58 -2.93
CA SER A 115 5.90 -18.25 -4.34
C SER A 115 5.42 -19.39 -5.23
N GLU A 116 4.99 -19.03 -6.44
CA GLU A 116 4.74 -19.95 -7.55
C GLU A 116 5.44 -19.42 -8.81
N PRO A 117 6.02 -20.27 -9.65
CA PRO A 117 6.70 -19.81 -10.85
C PRO A 117 5.71 -19.27 -11.87
N CYS A 118 6.04 -18.12 -12.46
CA CYS A 118 5.33 -17.61 -13.63
C CYS A 118 5.50 -18.58 -14.81
N LEU A 119 4.42 -18.96 -15.48
CA LEU A 119 4.50 -19.87 -16.64
C LEU A 119 5.21 -19.30 -17.88
N VAL A 120 5.55 -18.00 -17.86
CA VAL A 120 6.18 -17.32 -19.01
C VAL A 120 7.64 -17.01 -18.70
N CYS A 121 7.93 -16.24 -17.65
CA CYS A 121 9.32 -15.88 -17.31
C CYS A 121 10.00 -16.87 -16.36
N LEU A 122 9.27 -17.81 -15.76
CA LEU A 122 9.75 -18.78 -14.76
C LEU A 122 10.25 -18.17 -13.44
N ASP A 123 10.18 -16.84 -13.29
CA ASP A 123 10.47 -16.19 -12.01
C ASP A 123 9.43 -16.56 -10.96
N ASP A 124 9.89 -16.65 -9.71
CA ASP A 124 9.05 -16.86 -8.54
C ASP A 124 8.16 -15.64 -8.29
N VAL A 125 6.85 -15.87 -8.29
CA VAL A 125 5.85 -14.83 -8.06
C VAL A 125 5.15 -15.06 -6.73
N HIS A 126 5.12 -14.03 -5.88
CA HIS A 126 4.38 -14.08 -4.63
C HIS A 126 2.86 -13.96 -4.87
N VAL A 127 2.22 -15.05 -5.33
CA VAL A 127 0.79 -15.15 -5.68
C VAL A 127 -0.18 -14.73 -4.57
N HIS A 128 0.32 -14.65 -3.34
CA HIS A 128 -0.42 -14.32 -2.12
C HIS A 128 -0.13 -12.94 -1.54
N ALA A 129 0.84 -12.24 -2.14
CA ALA A 129 1.11 -10.85 -1.87
C ALA A 129 -0.09 -10.03 -2.31
N ALA A 130 -0.45 -10.03 -3.60
CA ALA A 130 -1.63 -9.35 -4.14
C ALA A 130 -2.36 -10.21 -5.19
N ILE A 131 -3.69 -10.28 -5.11
CA ILE A 131 -4.52 -10.94 -6.15
C ILE A 131 -4.33 -10.27 -7.52
N SER A 132 -4.01 -8.96 -7.52
CA SER A 132 -3.83 -8.14 -8.72
C SER A 132 -2.48 -8.35 -9.43
N MET A 133 -1.55 -9.12 -8.84
CA MET A 133 -0.21 -9.34 -9.39
C MET A 133 -0.10 -10.56 -10.30
N THR A 134 -1.13 -11.41 -10.35
CA THR A 134 -1.10 -12.65 -11.17
C THR A 134 -2.42 -12.90 -11.87
N GLU A 135 -2.33 -13.50 -13.06
CA GLU A 135 -3.47 -14.05 -13.79
C GLU A 135 -3.52 -15.57 -13.57
N GLN A 136 -4.60 -16.05 -12.93
CA GLN A 136 -4.84 -17.47 -12.69
C GLN A 136 -5.41 -18.16 -13.92
N LEU A 137 -4.79 -19.27 -14.32
CA LEU A 137 -5.21 -20.04 -15.49
C LEU A 137 -6.05 -21.25 -15.08
N PHE A 138 -7.36 -21.15 -15.30
CA PHE A 138 -8.33 -22.19 -14.93
C PHE A 138 -8.27 -23.47 -15.80
N CYS A 139 -7.47 -23.49 -16.89
CA CYS A 139 -7.27 -24.73 -17.66
C CYS A 139 -6.29 -25.70 -17.00
N CYS A 140 -5.20 -25.17 -16.44
CA CYS A 140 -4.05 -25.96 -15.97
C CYS A 140 -3.73 -25.73 -14.51
N GLY A 141 -4.30 -24.71 -13.87
CA GLY A 141 -3.97 -24.35 -12.49
C GLY A 141 -2.72 -23.48 -12.34
N GLY A 142 -2.08 -23.06 -13.44
CA GLY A 142 -0.88 -22.23 -13.35
C GLY A 142 -1.17 -20.72 -13.30
N PHE A 143 -0.09 -19.94 -13.22
CA PHE A 143 -0.13 -18.48 -13.04
C PHE A 143 0.73 -17.78 -14.08
N VAL A 144 0.35 -16.55 -14.44
CA VAL A 144 1.19 -15.63 -15.21
C VAL A 144 1.35 -14.34 -14.41
N CYS A 145 2.58 -13.85 -14.24
CA CYS A 145 2.81 -12.57 -13.57
C CYS A 145 2.21 -11.42 -14.38
N LYS A 146 1.84 -10.33 -13.70
CA LYS A 146 1.20 -9.17 -14.34
C LYS A 146 2.02 -8.57 -15.48
N SER A 147 3.36 -8.56 -15.36
CA SER A 147 4.25 -8.07 -16.41
C SER A 147 4.11 -8.90 -17.69
N CYS A 148 4.34 -10.21 -17.58
CA CYS A 148 4.19 -11.13 -18.72
C CYS A 148 2.78 -11.09 -19.32
N ALA A 149 1.75 -11.00 -18.47
CA ALA A 149 0.38 -10.86 -18.95
C ALA A 149 0.14 -9.54 -19.70
N GLY A 150 0.78 -8.45 -19.26
CA GLY A 150 0.78 -7.15 -19.93
C GLY A 150 1.47 -7.21 -21.30
N ASP A 151 2.69 -7.72 -21.35
CA ASP A 151 3.49 -7.84 -22.58
C ASP A 151 2.75 -8.64 -23.67
N ILE A 152 2.09 -9.75 -23.29
CA ILE A 152 1.29 -10.58 -24.20
C ILE A 152 0.05 -9.82 -24.73
N ARG A 153 -0.57 -8.97 -23.89
CA ARG A 153 -1.73 -8.17 -24.31
C ARG A 153 -1.30 -7.06 -25.26
N GLU A 154 -0.18 -6.42 -24.98
CA GLU A 154 0.38 -5.34 -25.83
C GLU A 154 0.87 -5.85 -27.19
N SER A 155 1.35 -7.09 -27.27
CA SER A 155 1.78 -7.71 -28.52
C SER A 155 0.63 -8.02 -29.50
N GLY A 156 -0.63 -7.77 -29.13
CA GLY A 156 -1.80 -8.01 -29.96
C GLY A 156 -2.19 -9.49 -30.15
N VAL A 157 -1.45 -10.41 -29.52
CA VAL A 157 -1.75 -11.86 -29.53
C VAL A 157 -2.94 -12.18 -28.62
N GLY A 158 -3.19 -11.32 -27.61
CA GLY A 158 -4.23 -11.53 -26.61
C GLY A 158 -3.89 -12.69 -25.68
N LEU A 159 -4.42 -12.66 -24.46
CA LEU A 159 -4.30 -13.78 -23.51
C LEU A 159 -5.54 -14.66 -23.59
N ASP A 160 -6.07 -14.87 -24.80
CA ASP A 160 -7.30 -15.63 -25.10
C ASP A 160 -7.07 -17.15 -25.11
N LYS A 161 -5.80 -17.56 -25.10
CA LYS A 161 -5.38 -18.95 -24.92
C LYS A 161 -4.28 -19.03 -23.86
N CYS A 162 -4.31 -20.09 -23.07
CA CYS A 162 -3.27 -20.34 -22.07
C CYS A 162 -1.90 -20.60 -22.73
N PRO A 163 -0.80 -19.96 -22.25
CA PRO A 163 0.54 -20.16 -22.79
C PRO A 163 1.03 -21.62 -22.76
N LEU A 164 0.59 -22.39 -21.75
CA LEU A 164 1.01 -23.78 -21.57
C LEU A 164 0.09 -24.77 -22.29
N CYS A 165 -1.21 -24.71 -22.00
CA CYS A 165 -2.19 -25.72 -22.40
C CYS A 165 -2.91 -25.38 -23.73
N ARG A 166 -2.78 -24.14 -24.22
CA ARG A 166 -3.47 -23.58 -25.41
C ARG A 166 -5.00 -23.59 -25.38
N GLU A 167 -5.63 -24.03 -24.29
CA GLU A 167 -7.07 -23.90 -24.05
C GLU A 167 -7.49 -22.44 -24.04
N VAL A 168 -8.72 -22.19 -24.50
CA VAL A 168 -9.32 -20.86 -24.49
C VAL A 168 -9.54 -20.40 -23.05
N THR A 169 -9.03 -19.23 -22.71
CA THR A 169 -9.14 -18.59 -21.40
C THR A 169 -10.40 -17.73 -21.36
N ASP A 170 -11.58 -18.37 -21.41
CA ASP A 170 -12.82 -17.65 -21.06
C ASP A 170 -12.92 -17.53 -19.52
N VAL A 171 -12.06 -16.66 -18.96
CA VAL A 171 -11.82 -16.54 -17.51
C VAL A 171 -13.07 -16.08 -16.77
N LYS A 172 -13.94 -15.31 -17.43
CA LYS A 172 -15.11 -14.68 -16.78
C LYS A 172 -16.21 -15.70 -16.46
N THR A 173 -16.48 -16.66 -17.35
CA THR A 173 -17.50 -17.68 -17.13
C THR A 173 -16.94 -18.88 -16.35
N ALA A 174 -15.67 -19.24 -16.54
CA ALA A 174 -15.05 -20.38 -15.84
C ALA A 174 -14.88 -20.17 -14.33
N ALA A 175 -14.59 -18.94 -13.88
CA ALA A 175 -14.39 -18.60 -12.47
C ALA A 175 -15.67 -18.67 -11.60
N GLU A 176 -16.85 -18.66 -12.23
CA GLU A 176 -18.17 -18.79 -11.60
C GLU A 176 -18.73 -20.22 -11.66
N ASN A 177 -18.07 -21.12 -12.40
CA ASN A 177 -18.55 -22.47 -12.65
C ASN A 177 -17.89 -23.51 -11.72
N ALA A 178 -18.71 -24.28 -11.01
CA ALA A 178 -18.26 -25.31 -10.07
C ALA A 178 -17.45 -26.45 -10.73
N ALA A 179 -17.81 -26.85 -11.95
CA ALA A 179 -17.22 -28.02 -12.60
C ALA A 179 -15.72 -27.84 -12.98
N PRO A 180 -15.29 -26.76 -13.66
CA PRO A 180 -13.87 -26.52 -13.92
C PRO A 180 -13.03 -26.43 -12.65
N LEU A 181 -13.52 -25.71 -11.63
CA LEU A 181 -12.82 -25.55 -10.36
C LEU A 181 -12.66 -26.88 -9.62
N MET A 182 -13.71 -27.71 -9.60
CA MET A 182 -13.66 -29.06 -9.03
C MET A 182 -12.70 -29.98 -9.80
N ARG A 183 -12.61 -29.87 -11.13
CA ARG A 183 -11.62 -30.63 -11.92
C ARG A 183 -10.18 -30.30 -11.52
N LEU A 184 -9.87 -29.02 -11.30
CA LEU A 184 -8.54 -28.60 -10.83
C LEU A 184 -8.27 -29.09 -9.41
N ALA A 185 -9.22 -28.93 -8.50
CA ALA A 185 -9.06 -29.38 -7.10
C ALA A 185 -8.78 -30.89 -7.00
N LYS A 186 -9.43 -31.70 -7.87
CA LYS A 186 -9.20 -33.16 -7.97
C LYS A 186 -7.85 -33.53 -8.59
N ARG A 187 -7.17 -32.59 -9.26
CA ARG A 187 -5.80 -32.74 -9.79
C ARG A 187 -4.75 -32.15 -8.84
N ASP A 188 -5.11 -31.97 -7.58
CA ASP A 188 -4.26 -31.43 -6.52
C ASP A 188 -3.73 -30.00 -6.77
N VAL A 189 -4.42 -29.22 -7.60
CA VAL A 189 -4.14 -27.78 -7.73
C VAL A 189 -4.54 -27.07 -6.44
N ILE A 190 -3.54 -26.64 -5.67
CA ILE A 190 -3.65 -26.18 -4.28
C ILE A 190 -4.63 -25.01 -4.13
N TRP A 191 -4.50 -23.98 -4.98
CA TRP A 191 -5.39 -22.83 -4.95
C TRP A 191 -6.84 -23.18 -5.31
N ALA A 192 -7.03 -24.19 -6.16
CA ALA A 192 -8.36 -24.67 -6.53
C ALA A 192 -9.00 -25.44 -5.37
N GLN A 193 -8.25 -26.26 -4.64
CA GLN A 193 -8.74 -26.92 -3.41
C GLN A 193 -9.23 -25.89 -2.38
N SER A 194 -8.43 -24.86 -2.12
CA SER A 194 -8.83 -23.75 -1.23
C SER A 194 -10.10 -23.04 -1.71
N ASN A 195 -10.17 -22.72 -3.01
CA ASN A 195 -11.32 -22.06 -3.61
C ASN A 195 -12.59 -22.92 -3.59
N VAL A 196 -12.51 -24.22 -3.94
CA VAL A 196 -13.63 -25.17 -3.84
C VAL A 196 -14.14 -25.22 -2.41
N GLY A 197 -13.24 -25.38 -1.45
CA GLY A 197 -13.59 -25.46 -0.04
C GLY A 197 -14.36 -24.22 0.43
N ARG A 198 -13.86 -23.02 0.12
CA ARG A 198 -14.54 -21.76 0.42
C ARG A 198 -15.91 -21.65 -0.26
N CYS A 199 -16.02 -22.07 -1.52
CA CYS A 199 -17.29 -21.99 -2.25
C CYS A 199 -18.33 -22.96 -1.67
N MET A 200 -17.94 -24.18 -1.31
CA MET A 200 -18.81 -25.17 -0.67
C MET A 200 -19.27 -24.72 0.71
N ILE A 201 -18.41 -24.13 1.53
CA ILE A 201 -18.81 -23.63 2.86
C ILE A 201 -19.86 -22.51 2.75
N ARG A 202 -19.70 -21.62 1.76
CA ARG A 202 -20.58 -20.45 1.59
C ARG A 202 -21.80 -20.71 0.70
N GLY A 203 -21.79 -21.77 -0.11
CA GLY A 203 -22.85 -22.07 -1.08
C GLY A 203 -22.90 -21.05 -2.23
N ILE A 204 -21.75 -20.74 -2.84
CA ILE A 204 -21.61 -19.73 -3.90
C ILE A 204 -20.96 -20.32 -5.16
N ARG A 205 -21.01 -19.60 -6.30
CA ARG A 205 -20.36 -20.00 -7.57
C ARG A 205 -20.75 -21.40 -8.05
N GLY A 206 -22.05 -21.69 -7.96
CA GLY A 206 -22.63 -22.97 -8.40
C GLY A 206 -22.39 -24.14 -7.45
N PHE A 207 -21.82 -23.92 -6.25
CA PHE A 207 -21.73 -24.94 -5.21
C PHE A 207 -22.91 -24.84 -4.24
N GLU A 208 -23.51 -25.97 -3.92
CA GLU A 208 -24.43 -26.07 -2.79
C GLU A 208 -23.67 -25.95 -1.46
N LYS A 209 -24.33 -25.42 -0.44
CA LYS A 209 -23.74 -25.25 0.89
C LYS A 209 -23.47 -26.61 1.53
N GLN A 210 -22.20 -26.96 1.68
CA GLN A 210 -21.68 -28.21 2.25
C GLN A 210 -20.46 -27.90 3.13
N ALA A 211 -20.70 -27.43 4.36
CA ALA A 211 -19.63 -26.90 5.22
C ALA A 211 -18.55 -27.94 5.53
N GLN A 212 -18.94 -29.17 5.84
CA GLN A 212 -17.99 -30.24 6.20
C GLN A 212 -17.11 -30.65 5.01
N THR A 213 -17.70 -30.93 3.85
CA THR A 213 -16.97 -31.23 2.61
C THR A 213 -16.05 -30.07 2.23
N GLY A 214 -16.52 -28.84 2.37
CA GLY A 214 -15.72 -27.66 2.09
C GLY A 214 -14.52 -27.53 3.02
N LEU A 215 -14.69 -27.82 4.31
CA LEU A 215 -13.61 -27.84 5.29
C LEU A 215 -12.54 -28.89 4.95
N GLU A 216 -12.92 -30.07 4.48
CA GLU A 216 -11.97 -31.10 4.03
C GLU A 216 -11.09 -30.58 2.89
N TRP A 217 -11.66 -29.87 1.91
CA TRP A 217 -10.90 -29.26 0.83
C TRP A 217 -9.97 -28.14 1.29
N ILE A 218 -10.40 -27.29 2.22
CA ILE A 218 -9.53 -26.26 2.80
C ILE A 218 -8.38 -26.92 3.58
N ASN A 219 -8.66 -27.96 4.38
CA ASN A 219 -7.63 -28.71 5.11
C ASN A 219 -6.59 -29.33 4.17
N LYS A 220 -6.99 -29.86 3.00
CA LYS A 220 -6.05 -30.38 1.99
C LYS A 220 -5.10 -29.30 1.45
N ALA A 221 -5.62 -28.10 1.17
CA ALA A 221 -4.78 -26.97 0.74
C ALA A 221 -3.89 -26.46 1.88
N ALA A 222 -4.42 -26.36 3.10
CA ALA A 222 -3.68 -25.91 4.27
C ALA A 222 -2.56 -26.86 4.69
N ALA A 223 -2.75 -28.18 4.50
CA ALA A 223 -1.72 -29.20 4.73
C ALA A 223 -0.49 -29.01 3.82
N GLN A 224 -0.67 -28.33 2.68
CA GLN A 224 0.41 -27.95 1.76
C GLN A 224 0.93 -26.53 2.04
N ASN A 225 0.65 -25.98 3.23
CA ASN A 225 1.02 -24.63 3.65
C ASN A 225 0.49 -23.51 2.76
N TYR A 226 -0.64 -23.71 2.06
CA TYR A 226 -1.21 -22.67 1.20
C TYR A 226 -1.74 -21.49 2.03
N PRO A 227 -1.16 -20.28 1.94
CA PRO A 227 -1.45 -19.17 2.85
C PRO A 227 -2.94 -18.76 2.88
N SER A 228 -3.60 -18.73 1.72
CA SER A 228 -5.03 -18.41 1.66
C SER A 228 -5.91 -19.47 2.34
N ALA A 229 -5.53 -20.75 2.29
CA ALA A 229 -6.27 -21.81 2.99
C ALA A 229 -6.06 -21.76 4.51
N LEU A 230 -4.82 -21.52 4.95
CA LEU A 230 -4.50 -21.31 6.37
C LEU A 230 -5.30 -20.13 6.95
N TYR A 231 -5.38 -19.03 6.21
CA TYR A 231 -6.20 -17.88 6.58
C TYR A 231 -7.70 -18.20 6.62
N GLU A 232 -8.26 -18.92 5.65
CA GLU A 232 -9.68 -19.31 5.71
C GLU A 232 -9.96 -20.24 6.90
N LEU A 233 -9.04 -21.16 7.25
CA LEU A 233 -9.17 -21.97 8.47
C LEU A 233 -9.13 -21.12 9.74
N SER A 234 -8.28 -20.10 9.82
CA SER A 234 -8.25 -19.23 11.01
C SER A 234 -9.59 -18.54 11.23
N LYS A 235 -10.22 -18.05 10.16
CA LYS A 235 -11.56 -17.46 10.18
C LYS A 235 -12.64 -18.45 10.60
N ILE A 236 -12.53 -19.71 10.17
CA ILE A 236 -13.44 -20.80 10.58
C ILE A 236 -13.30 -21.04 12.09
N TYR A 237 -12.08 -21.17 12.62
CA TYR A 237 -11.84 -21.37 14.05
C TYR A 237 -12.24 -20.17 14.92
N ARG A 238 -12.20 -18.94 14.38
CA ARG A 238 -12.77 -17.73 15.01
C ARG A 238 -14.31 -17.70 14.99
N GLY A 239 -14.94 -18.55 14.18
CA GLY A 239 -16.38 -18.55 13.99
C GLY A 239 -16.89 -17.38 13.15
N GLU A 240 -16.03 -16.74 12.36
CA GLU A 240 -16.42 -15.72 11.37
C GLU A 240 -17.09 -16.34 10.15
N ILE A 241 -16.85 -17.63 9.91
CA ILE A 241 -17.45 -18.42 8.85
C ILE A 241 -18.23 -19.56 9.49
N ALA A 242 -19.51 -19.69 9.14
CA ALA A 242 -20.37 -20.74 9.67
C ALA A 242 -19.83 -22.14 9.33
N SER A 243 -19.51 -22.91 10.36
CA SER A 243 -19.07 -24.30 10.26
C SER A 243 -19.48 -25.08 11.53
N GLU A 244 -19.33 -26.40 11.49
CA GLU A 244 -19.55 -27.29 12.64
C GLU A 244 -18.29 -27.45 13.51
N VAL A 245 -17.21 -26.74 13.18
CA VAL A 245 -15.95 -26.79 13.91
C VAL A 245 -16.08 -26.01 15.22
N GLU A 246 -15.63 -26.62 16.31
CA GLU A 246 -15.53 -25.93 17.60
C GLU A 246 -14.57 -24.74 17.50
N LYS A 247 -14.99 -23.61 18.06
CA LYS A 247 -14.20 -22.39 18.02
C LYS A 247 -12.99 -22.54 18.94
N THR A 248 -11.83 -22.12 18.46
CA THR A 248 -10.60 -22.15 19.25
C THR A 248 -9.75 -20.96 18.87
N GLU A 249 -9.59 -20.00 19.78
CA GLU A 249 -8.85 -18.78 19.51
C GLU A 249 -7.36 -19.06 19.27
N GLU A 250 -6.77 -19.93 20.08
CA GLU A 250 -5.36 -20.31 19.98
C GLU A 250 -5.04 -20.91 18.61
N LYS A 251 -5.87 -21.86 18.16
CA LYS A 251 -5.69 -22.50 16.85
C LYS A 251 -5.93 -21.53 15.70
N ALA A 252 -6.90 -20.62 15.84
CA ALA A 252 -7.09 -19.59 14.84
C ALA A 252 -5.87 -18.67 14.73
N ASN A 253 -5.29 -18.28 15.86
CA ASN A 253 -4.12 -17.42 15.90
C ASN A 253 -2.88 -18.11 15.31
N GLU A 254 -2.66 -19.38 15.62
CA GLU A 254 -1.58 -20.19 15.03
C GLU A 254 -1.68 -20.21 13.49
N LEU A 255 -2.87 -20.48 12.96
CA LEU A 255 -3.12 -20.54 11.53
C LEU A 255 -2.99 -19.15 10.86
N LEU A 256 -3.46 -18.10 11.52
CA LEU A 256 -3.34 -16.72 11.04
C LEU A 256 -1.87 -16.29 10.98
N LEU A 257 -1.11 -16.53 12.06
CA LEU A 257 0.33 -16.28 12.14
C LEU A 257 1.07 -17.03 11.03
N LYS A 258 0.75 -18.30 10.82
CA LYS A 258 1.37 -19.10 9.76
C LYS A 258 1.07 -18.54 8.37
N ALA A 259 -0.17 -18.14 8.09
CA ALA A 259 -0.53 -17.50 6.82
C ALA A 259 0.19 -16.16 6.63
N ALA A 260 0.26 -15.33 7.67
CA ALA A 260 0.93 -14.04 7.64
C ALA A 260 2.44 -14.19 7.39
N ASN A 261 3.09 -15.13 8.10
CA ASN A 261 4.52 -15.42 8.00
C ASN A 261 4.92 -16.02 6.65
N LEU A 262 3.97 -16.61 5.91
CA LEU A 262 4.18 -17.03 4.52
C LEU A 262 3.92 -15.91 3.50
N GLY A 263 3.74 -14.67 3.94
CA GLY A 263 3.58 -13.51 3.05
C GLY A 263 2.14 -13.27 2.56
N TYR A 264 1.12 -13.78 3.26
CA TYR A 264 -0.26 -13.43 2.89
C TYR A 264 -0.58 -12.01 3.37
N ALA A 265 -0.65 -11.05 2.45
CA ALA A 265 -0.81 -9.63 2.80
C ALA A 265 -2.08 -9.37 3.62
N ARG A 266 -3.19 -10.06 3.31
CA ARG A 266 -4.45 -9.93 4.07
C ARG A 266 -4.33 -10.43 5.51
N ALA A 267 -3.60 -11.51 5.76
CA ALA A 267 -3.36 -11.96 7.13
C ALA A 267 -2.51 -10.95 7.90
N ASN A 268 -1.46 -10.39 7.27
CA ASN A 268 -0.67 -9.33 7.89
C ASN A 268 -1.52 -8.10 8.21
N SER A 269 -2.40 -7.65 7.31
CA SER A 269 -3.31 -6.52 7.56
C SER A 269 -4.30 -6.78 8.70
N ASP A 270 -4.88 -7.97 8.78
CA ASP A 270 -5.78 -8.32 9.88
C ASP A 270 -5.06 -8.28 11.24
N MET A 271 -3.80 -8.74 11.27
CA MET A 271 -2.97 -8.72 12.48
C MET A 271 -2.63 -7.31 12.95
N VAL A 272 -2.63 -6.30 12.07
CA VAL A 272 -2.38 -4.89 12.46
C VAL A 272 -3.37 -4.47 13.53
N LYS A 273 -4.67 -4.70 13.32
CA LYS A 273 -5.71 -4.32 14.29
C LYS A 273 -5.58 -5.12 15.59
N MET A 274 -5.18 -6.39 15.51
CA MET A 274 -5.03 -7.25 16.69
C MET A 274 -3.89 -6.79 17.59
N TYR A 275 -2.72 -6.50 17.03
CA TYR A 275 -1.61 -5.91 17.76
C TYR A 275 -1.87 -4.45 18.17
N PHE A 276 -2.60 -3.69 17.35
CA PHE A 276 -2.89 -2.29 17.68
C PHE A 276 -3.83 -2.16 18.89
N TYR A 277 -4.86 -3.00 18.97
CA TYR A 277 -5.87 -2.94 20.04
C TYR A 277 -5.66 -3.97 21.16
N GLY A 278 -4.75 -4.93 21.00
CA GLY A 278 -4.58 -6.03 21.95
C GLY A 278 -5.81 -6.94 22.02
N THR A 279 -6.26 -7.47 20.88
CA THR A 279 -7.49 -8.27 20.77
C THR A 279 -7.22 -9.68 20.24
N ASN A 280 -8.16 -10.61 20.46
CA ASN A 280 -8.06 -12.00 20.01
C ASN A 280 -6.80 -12.71 20.50
N GLY A 281 -6.42 -12.50 21.77
CA GLY A 281 -5.25 -13.15 22.37
C GLY A 281 -3.90 -12.57 21.98
N PHE A 282 -3.87 -11.47 21.21
CA PHE A 282 -2.65 -10.69 20.95
C PHE A 282 -2.51 -9.58 21.99
N GLU A 283 -1.29 -9.35 22.49
CA GLU A 283 -0.97 -8.18 23.31
C GLU A 283 -0.81 -6.94 22.44
N THR A 284 -0.98 -5.75 23.03
CA THR A 284 -0.76 -4.50 22.31
C THR A 284 0.71 -4.33 21.96
N ASP A 285 1.01 -4.20 20.67
CA ASP A 285 2.35 -3.93 20.14
C ASP A 285 2.25 -3.02 18.91
N GLN A 286 2.59 -1.74 19.07
CA GLN A 286 2.49 -0.77 17.99
C GLN A 286 3.60 -0.94 16.94
N ASP A 287 4.78 -1.40 17.36
CA ASP A 287 5.91 -1.61 16.45
C ASP A 287 5.64 -2.82 15.55
N GLU A 288 5.12 -3.91 16.12
CA GLU A 288 4.70 -5.08 15.34
C GLU A 288 3.49 -4.75 14.45
N ALA A 289 2.52 -3.96 14.93
CA ALA A 289 1.41 -3.50 14.08
C ALA A 289 1.90 -2.69 12.87
N TYR A 290 2.84 -1.75 13.08
CA TYR A 290 3.44 -0.97 12.01
C TYR A 290 4.30 -1.81 11.06
N PHE A 291 5.05 -2.78 11.60
CA PHE A 291 5.83 -3.74 10.81
C PHE A 291 4.92 -4.60 9.92
N ARG A 292 3.85 -5.19 10.46
CA ARG A 292 2.86 -5.99 9.72
C ARG A 292 2.16 -5.17 8.64
N ALA A 293 1.79 -3.92 8.93
CA ALA A 293 1.22 -3.01 7.93
C ALA A 293 2.22 -2.71 6.81
N SER A 294 3.50 -2.50 7.16
CA SER A 294 4.58 -2.27 6.18
C SER A 294 4.80 -3.48 5.27
N VAL A 295 4.83 -4.70 5.84
CA VAL A 295 4.94 -5.96 5.08
C VAL A 295 3.73 -6.12 4.15
N ALA A 296 2.51 -5.95 4.66
CA ALA A 296 1.29 -6.06 3.86
C ALA A 296 1.28 -5.08 2.68
N PHE A 297 1.69 -3.82 2.89
CA PHE A 297 1.79 -2.82 1.84
C PHE A 297 2.91 -3.11 0.83
N ALA A 298 4.08 -3.55 1.30
CA ALA A 298 5.21 -3.86 0.42
C ALA A 298 4.90 -5.07 -0.48
N LEU A 299 4.10 -6.02 0.01
CA LEU A 299 3.58 -7.16 -0.75
C LEU A 299 2.42 -6.76 -1.67
N ASP A 300 1.50 -5.93 -1.19
CA ASP A 300 0.35 -5.43 -1.94
C ASP A 300 0.07 -3.97 -1.63
N ASN A 301 0.57 -3.09 -2.50
CA ASN A 301 0.37 -1.66 -2.37
C ASN A 301 -1.08 -1.20 -2.63
N THR A 302 -1.97 -2.13 -2.99
CA THR A 302 -3.42 -1.92 -3.11
C THR A 302 -4.18 -2.44 -1.89
N ASN A 303 -3.50 -2.96 -0.88
CA ASN A 303 -4.13 -3.41 0.35
C ASN A 303 -4.70 -2.23 1.15
N ASP A 304 -6.01 -2.03 1.02
CA ASP A 304 -6.78 -0.91 1.58
C ASP A 304 -6.62 -0.74 3.09
N GLU A 305 -6.39 -1.83 3.82
CA GLU A 305 -6.20 -1.79 5.27
C GLU A 305 -4.78 -1.36 5.61
N ALA A 306 -3.77 -1.93 4.94
CA ALA A 306 -2.38 -1.55 5.14
C ALA A 306 -2.13 -0.06 4.85
N VAL A 307 -2.66 0.47 3.74
CA VAL A 307 -2.52 1.90 3.40
C VAL A 307 -3.19 2.82 4.42
N MET A 308 -4.37 2.42 4.94
CA MET A 308 -5.06 3.22 5.96
C MET A 308 -4.30 3.25 7.27
N GLU A 309 -3.73 2.12 7.69
CA GLU A 309 -2.98 2.03 8.92
C GLU A 309 -1.65 2.79 8.80
N LEU A 310 -0.84 2.56 7.75
CA LEU A 310 0.42 3.31 7.53
C LEU A 310 0.20 4.82 7.46
N GLY A 311 -0.87 5.25 6.79
CA GLY A 311 -1.29 6.64 6.76
C GLY A 311 -1.68 7.18 8.13
N SER A 312 -2.44 6.42 8.92
CA SER A 312 -2.87 6.78 10.26
C SER A 312 -1.71 6.83 11.26
N PHE A 313 -0.76 5.89 11.18
CA PHE A 313 0.46 5.89 11.99
C PHE A 313 1.27 7.17 11.79
N ASN A 314 1.46 7.58 10.54
CA ASN A 314 2.13 8.85 10.21
C ASN A 314 1.31 10.07 10.67
N TYR A 315 0.00 10.07 10.41
CA TYR A 315 -0.90 11.17 10.75
C TYR A 315 -1.04 11.38 12.27
N LEU A 316 -1.02 10.32 13.07
CA LEU A 316 -1.14 10.37 14.53
C LEU A 316 0.22 10.43 15.25
N GLU A 317 1.33 10.51 14.52
CA GLU A 317 2.68 10.57 15.09
C GLU A 317 3.03 9.36 15.98
N ARG A 318 2.57 8.18 15.57
CA ARG A 318 2.79 6.91 16.31
C ARG A 318 3.98 6.10 15.83
N VAL A 319 4.81 6.69 14.97
CA VAL A 319 6.04 6.09 14.44
C VAL A 319 7.22 6.96 14.85
N ARG A 320 8.41 6.38 14.84
CA ARG A 320 9.65 7.06 15.23
C ARG A 320 9.90 8.36 14.45
N GLU A 321 9.64 8.33 13.14
CA GLU A 321 9.86 9.45 12.23
C GLU A 321 8.58 9.71 11.43
N PRO A 322 7.59 10.43 12.01
CA PRO A 322 6.31 10.64 11.36
C PRO A 322 6.43 11.69 10.26
N SER A 323 5.80 11.41 9.12
CA SER A 323 5.87 12.29 7.95
C SER A 323 4.48 12.71 7.49
N PRO A 324 4.14 14.02 7.49
CA PRO A 324 2.86 14.49 6.95
C PRO A 324 2.73 14.20 5.44
N TYR A 325 3.87 14.07 4.75
CA TYR A 325 3.94 13.63 3.36
C TYR A 325 3.55 12.17 3.20
N LEU A 326 4.11 11.27 4.01
CA LEU A 326 3.74 9.85 3.96
C LEU A 326 2.29 9.63 4.41
N ALA A 327 1.80 10.38 5.39
CA ALA A 327 0.38 10.36 5.75
C ALA A 327 -0.51 10.68 4.55
N CYS A 328 -0.21 11.76 3.82
CA CYS A 328 -0.94 12.15 2.62
C CYS A 328 -0.81 11.10 1.50
N TYR A 329 0.41 10.60 1.26
CA TYR A 329 0.70 9.58 0.24
C TYR A 329 -0.15 8.33 0.45
N TYR A 330 -0.05 7.71 1.64
CA TYR A 330 -0.75 6.47 1.93
C TYR A 330 -2.27 6.64 1.90
N LEU A 331 -2.81 7.68 2.54
CA LEU A 331 -4.26 7.89 2.59
C LEU A 331 -4.83 8.28 1.21
N ASN A 332 -4.04 8.92 0.35
CA ASN A 332 -4.46 9.23 -1.02
C ASN A 332 -4.69 7.98 -1.87
N ILE A 333 -3.89 6.92 -1.67
CA ILE A 333 -4.01 5.66 -2.43
C ILE A 333 -5.44 5.12 -2.37
N ARG A 334 -6.06 5.12 -1.17
CA ARG A 334 -7.46 4.73 -0.99
C ARG A 334 -8.45 5.87 -1.27
N ALA A 335 -8.12 7.12 -0.90
CA ALA A 335 -9.04 8.24 -1.06
C ALA A 335 -9.46 8.48 -2.53
N LYS A 336 -8.57 8.21 -3.49
CA LYS A 336 -8.87 8.39 -4.92
C LYS A 336 -10.10 7.57 -5.38
N ASP A 337 -10.21 6.33 -4.90
CA ASP A 337 -11.26 5.36 -5.22
C ASP A 337 -12.19 5.08 -4.02
N ASP A 338 -12.31 6.06 -3.12
CA ASP A 338 -13.11 5.94 -1.89
C ASP A 338 -14.59 5.70 -2.19
N THR A 339 -15.19 4.78 -1.43
CA THR A 339 -16.59 4.37 -1.57
C THR A 339 -17.41 4.61 -0.31
N ASP A 340 -16.76 4.73 0.86
CA ASP A 340 -17.42 4.89 2.15
C ASP A 340 -17.20 6.27 2.77
N GLY A 341 -16.28 7.07 2.23
CA GLY A 341 -15.97 8.44 2.66
C GLY A 341 -14.94 8.51 3.78
N MET A 342 -14.52 7.40 4.38
CA MET A 342 -13.56 7.37 5.48
C MET A 342 -12.17 7.78 5.00
N ALA A 343 -11.69 7.23 3.89
CA ALA A 343 -10.36 7.54 3.38
C ALA A 343 -10.25 9.02 2.94
N SER A 344 -11.30 9.56 2.31
CA SER A 344 -11.41 10.97 1.95
C SER A 344 -11.36 11.88 3.17
N PHE A 345 -11.96 11.48 4.29
CA PHE A 345 -11.89 12.23 5.54
C PHE A 345 -10.46 12.31 6.07
N PHE A 346 -9.81 11.16 6.27
CA PHE A 346 -8.46 11.10 6.82
C PHE A 346 -7.42 11.74 5.89
N TYR A 347 -7.58 11.60 4.57
CA TYR A 347 -6.75 12.31 3.60
C TYR A 347 -6.94 13.83 3.71
N GLY A 348 -8.18 14.32 3.86
CA GLY A 348 -8.47 15.73 4.13
C GLY A 348 -7.81 16.25 5.40
N LEU A 349 -7.80 15.46 6.48
CA LEU A 349 -7.08 15.80 7.73
C LEU A 349 -5.56 15.84 7.54
N SER A 350 -5.03 14.90 6.77
CA SER A 350 -3.59 14.83 6.49
C SER A 350 -3.14 16.02 5.63
N LEU A 351 -3.95 16.44 4.65
CA LEU A 351 -3.72 17.67 3.89
C LEU A 351 -3.74 18.91 4.79
N LEU A 352 -4.63 18.96 5.79
CA LEU A 352 -4.66 20.05 6.76
C LEU A 352 -3.37 20.07 7.61
N ARG A 353 -2.87 18.90 8.02
CA ARG A 353 -1.61 18.80 8.77
C ARG A 353 -0.41 19.16 7.90
N LEU A 354 -0.37 18.70 6.65
CA LEU A 354 0.64 19.08 5.67
C LEU A 354 0.66 20.58 5.41
N ALA A 355 -0.51 21.22 5.32
CA ALA A 355 -0.59 22.67 5.15
C ALA A 355 0.05 23.44 6.32
N LYS A 356 -0.15 22.96 7.56
CA LYS A 356 0.51 23.52 8.75
C LYS A 356 2.01 23.24 8.79
N HIS A 357 2.44 22.12 8.21
CA HIS A 357 3.86 21.80 8.09
C HIS A 357 4.57 22.72 7.08
N LEU A 358 3.91 23.01 5.95
CA LEU A 358 4.46 23.87 4.90
C LEU A 358 4.37 25.37 5.20
N HIS A 359 3.40 25.80 6.01
CA HIS A 359 3.16 27.21 6.31
C HIS A 359 3.14 27.43 7.82
N THR A 360 4.15 28.14 8.33
CA THR A 360 4.40 28.34 9.77
C THR A 360 3.35 29.20 10.48
N ASP A 361 2.53 29.97 9.75
CA ASP A 361 1.48 30.81 10.33
C ASP A 361 0.17 30.80 9.55
N ASN A 362 -0.94 30.75 10.30
CA ASN A 362 -2.36 31.08 10.01
C ASN A 362 -2.86 31.15 8.56
N SER A 363 -2.32 30.31 7.67
CA SER A 363 -2.69 30.27 6.27
C SER A 363 -4.13 29.78 6.11
N THR A 364 -4.85 30.41 5.18
CA THR A 364 -6.23 30.00 4.90
C THR A 364 -6.24 28.55 4.47
N THR A 365 -7.07 27.74 5.11
CA THR A 365 -7.14 26.29 4.88
C THR A 365 -7.21 25.98 3.37
N PRO A 366 -6.36 25.07 2.84
CA PRO A 366 -6.30 24.82 1.41
C PRO A 366 -7.65 24.35 0.85
N PRO A 367 -8.04 24.80 -0.36
CA PRO A 367 -9.24 24.33 -1.05
C PRO A 367 -9.40 22.80 -1.13
N ALA A 368 -8.28 22.07 -1.23
CA ALA A 368 -8.30 20.61 -1.27
C ALA A 368 -8.87 19.99 0.02
N VAL A 369 -8.56 20.55 1.20
CA VAL A 369 -9.11 20.08 2.49
C VAL A 369 -10.63 20.12 2.46
N PHE A 370 -11.21 21.25 2.03
CA PHE A 370 -12.67 21.39 1.90
C PHE A 370 -13.27 20.42 0.87
N PHE A 371 -12.58 20.21 -0.27
CA PHE A 371 -13.04 19.25 -1.29
C PHE A 371 -13.14 17.84 -0.71
N TRP A 372 -12.07 17.34 -0.08
CA TRP A 372 -12.01 15.98 0.46
C TRP A 372 -12.96 15.76 1.64
N LEU A 373 -13.09 16.74 2.56
CA LEU A 373 -14.07 16.68 3.63
C LEU A 373 -15.52 16.68 3.10
N ARG A 374 -15.82 17.45 2.05
CA ARG A 374 -17.16 17.42 1.42
C ARG A 374 -17.42 16.13 0.65
N LYS A 375 -16.41 15.58 -0.04
CA LYS A 375 -16.49 14.26 -0.71
C LYS A 375 -16.85 13.19 0.32
N SER A 376 -16.14 13.16 1.44
CA SER A 376 -16.42 12.27 2.58
C SER A 376 -17.86 12.38 3.09
N LEU A 377 -18.34 13.60 3.34
CA LEU A 377 -19.72 13.84 3.79
C LEU A 377 -20.76 13.44 2.74
N GLY A 378 -20.48 13.66 1.47
CA GLY A 378 -21.33 13.27 0.34
C GLY A 378 -21.49 11.75 0.22
N MET A 379 -20.51 10.98 0.67
CA MET A 379 -20.53 9.51 0.74
C MET A 379 -21.19 8.98 2.03
N GLY A 380 -21.58 9.86 2.95
CA GLY A 380 -22.28 9.48 4.18
C GLY A 380 -21.40 9.35 5.42
N TYR A 381 -20.08 9.56 5.32
CA TYR A 381 -19.18 9.55 6.46
C TYR A 381 -19.24 10.86 7.24
N LYS A 382 -20.07 10.90 8.29
CA LYS A 382 -20.48 12.16 8.97
C LYS A 382 -19.49 12.70 10.00
N VAL A 383 -18.40 11.98 10.31
CA VAL A 383 -17.44 12.34 11.37
C VAL A 383 -16.84 13.73 11.14
N GLY A 384 -16.55 14.09 9.87
CA GLY A 384 -15.96 15.38 9.53
C GLY A 384 -16.91 16.58 9.48
N ARG A 385 -18.20 16.41 9.85
CA ARG A 385 -19.21 17.47 9.71
C ARG A 385 -18.88 18.72 10.52
N GLU A 386 -18.62 18.54 11.81
CA GLU A 386 -18.35 19.67 12.72
C GLU A 386 -17.02 20.33 12.40
N LEU A 387 -16.01 19.54 11.99
CA LEU A 387 -14.74 20.10 11.52
C LEU A 387 -14.95 20.96 10.26
N LEU A 388 -15.64 20.44 9.25
CA LEU A 388 -15.90 21.21 8.03
C LEU A 388 -16.65 22.51 8.35
N LYS A 389 -17.69 22.44 9.21
CA LYS A 389 -18.44 23.61 9.64
C LYS A 389 -17.53 24.63 10.34
N LYS A 390 -16.66 24.18 11.25
CA LYS A 390 -15.67 25.03 11.90
C LYS A 390 -14.76 25.71 10.88
N LEU A 391 -14.16 24.95 9.96
CA LEU A 391 -13.29 25.50 8.91
C LEU A 391 -14.03 26.53 8.02
N GLU A 392 -15.31 26.29 7.72
CA GLU A 392 -16.14 27.23 6.97
C GLU A 392 -16.48 28.50 7.78
N THR A 393 -16.70 28.38 9.09
CA THR A 393 -16.91 29.52 9.98
C THR A 393 -15.63 30.34 10.15
N ASP A 394 -14.50 29.68 10.39
CA ASP A 394 -13.19 30.32 10.53
C ASP A 394 -12.83 31.06 9.21
N GLY A 395 -13.05 30.43 8.06
CA GLY A 395 -12.81 31.04 6.75
C GLY A 395 -13.75 32.23 6.42
N GLN A 396 -14.95 32.28 7.02
CA GLN A 396 -15.87 33.42 6.85
C GLN A 396 -15.47 34.65 7.67
N SER A 397 -14.65 34.47 8.70
CA SER A 397 -14.29 35.54 9.63
C SER A 397 -13.37 36.60 9.03
N LEU A 398 -12.63 36.26 7.97
CA LEU A 398 -11.63 37.13 7.37
C LEU A 398 -11.60 37.05 5.83
N CYS A 399 -11.16 38.14 5.20
CA CYS A 399 -10.96 38.19 3.76
C CYS A 399 -9.66 37.48 3.39
N ALA A 400 -9.74 36.44 2.55
CA ALA A 400 -8.59 35.65 2.12
C ALA A 400 -7.53 36.44 1.31
N ASN A 401 -7.83 37.66 0.85
CA ASN A 401 -6.88 38.50 0.13
C ASN A 401 -6.20 39.55 1.02
N CYS A 402 -6.99 40.30 1.81
CA CYS A 402 -6.51 41.46 2.54
C CYS A 402 -6.55 41.32 4.06
N GLY A 403 -6.99 40.17 4.58
CA GLY A 403 -7.07 39.91 6.03
C GLY A 403 -8.18 40.68 6.76
N LYS A 404 -8.98 41.52 6.08
CA LYS A 404 -10.08 42.27 6.70
C LYS A 404 -11.01 41.31 7.46
N GLU A 405 -11.21 41.55 8.75
CA GLU A 405 -12.18 40.83 9.56
C GLU A 405 -13.62 41.24 9.24
N VAL A 406 -14.55 40.28 9.36
CA VAL A 406 -15.97 40.51 9.12
C VAL A 406 -16.60 41.33 10.25
N GLN A 407 -17.31 42.40 9.91
CA GLN A 407 -18.05 43.20 10.89
C GLN A 407 -19.45 42.62 11.17
N ALA A 408 -20.06 43.05 12.27
CA ALA A 408 -21.41 42.60 12.65
C ALA A 408 -22.43 42.84 11.52
N GLY A 409 -23.02 41.76 11.01
CA GLY A 409 -24.01 41.79 9.91
C GLY A 409 -23.40 41.81 8.50
N GLU A 410 -22.08 41.94 8.35
CA GLU A 410 -21.38 41.84 7.07
C GLU A 410 -21.26 40.37 6.64
N LYS A 411 -21.35 40.10 5.33
CA LYS A 411 -21.14 38.76 4.76
C LYS A 411 -20.17 38.85 3.59
N PHE A 412 -19.07 38.14 3.69
CA PHE A 412 -18.10 38.05 2.61
C PHE A 412 -18.56 37.13 1.47
N LYS A 413 -18.14 37.47 0.26
CA LYS A 413 -18.43 36.69 -0.96
C LYS A 413 -17.58 35.43 -0.99
N GLN A 414 -18.22 34.28 -1.04
CA GLN A 414 -17.53 33.00 -1.18
C GLN A 414 -17.11 32.76 -2.64
N CYS A 415 -15.94 32.14 -2.86
CA CYS A 415 -15.57 31.65 -4.18
C CYS A 415 -16.60 30.61 -4.68
N SER A 416 -17.21 30.87 -5.84
CA SER A 416 -18.22 29.98 -6.41
C SER A 416 -17.69 28.62 -6.88
N LYS A 417 -16.38 28.50 -7.13
CA LYS A 417 -15.74 27.26 -7.61
C LYS A 417 -15.36 26.32 -6.48
N CYS A 418 -14.36 26.69 -5.66
CA CYS A 418 -13.88 25.83 -4.58
C CYS A 418 -14.76 25.89 -3.32
N LYS A 419 -15.56 26.96 -3.15
CA LYS A 419 -16.33 27.23 -1.93
C LYS A 419 -15.48 27.19 -0.65
N ALA A 420 -14.19 27.51 -0.75
CA ALA A 420 -13.21 27.34 0.33
C ALA A 420 -12.55 28.66 0.77
N GLN A 421 -12.89 29.77 0.12
CA GLN A 421 -12.25 31.08 0.31
C GLN A 421 -13.31 32.18 0.25
N TRP A 422 -13.17 33.21 1.09
CA TRP A 422 -14.13 34.31 1.23
C TRP A 422 -13.46 35.67 1.05
N TYR A 423 -14.19 36.62 0.46
CA TYR A 423 -13.68 37.93 0.06
C TYR A 423 -14.63 39.06 0.44
N CYS A 424 -14.10 40.15 1.00
CA CYS A 424 -14.89 41.33 1.33
C CYS A 424 -15.40 42.08 0.09
N SER A 425 -14.74 41.95 -1.06
CA SER A 425 -15.11 42.62 -2.30
C SER A 425 -14.77 41.79 -3.56
N LYS A 426 -15.29 42.21 -4.71
CA LYS A 426 -14.98 41.54 -6.00
C LYS A 426 -13.51 41.80 -6.39
N GLU A 427 -13.01 42.97 -6.05
CA GLU A 427 -11.65 43.43 -6.30
C GLU A 427 -10.67 42.54 -5.55
N CYS A 428 -10.90 42.29 -4.25
CA CYS A 428 -10.12 41.35 -3.44
C CYS A 428 -10.13 39.93 -4.02
N GLN A 429 -11.28 39.48 -4.52
CA GLN A 429 -11.35 38.16 -5.17
C GLN A 429 -10.50 38.10 -6.44
N VAL A 430 -10.51 39.14 -7.27
CA VAL A 430 -9.72 39.20 -8.53
C VAL A 430 -8.23 39.26 -8.23
N GLU A 431 -7.82 40.04 -7.22
CA GLU A 431 -6.43 40.11 -6.77
C GLU A 431 -5.93 38.76 -6.26
N ALA A 432 -6.64 38.15 -5.31
CA ALA A 432 -6.27 36.82 -4.79
C ALA A 432 -6.24 35.77 -5.90
N TRP A 433 -7.18 35.85 -6.85
CA TRP A 433 -7.20 34.95 -8.01
C TRP A 433 -5.92 35.03 -8.84
N ARG A 434 -5.39 36.24 -9.05
CA ARG A 434 -4.11 36.46 -9.76
C ARG A 434 -2.90 36.09 -8.90
N ALA A 435 -2.97 36.32 -7.58
CA ALA A 435 -1.88 36.08 -6.64
C ALA A 435 -1.62 34.61 -6.31
N GLY A 436 -2.54 33.70 -6.65
CA GLY A 436 -2.31 32.26 -6.48
C GLY A 436 -3.56 31.42 -6.26
N HIS A 437 -4.67 32.03 -5.82
CA HIS A 437 -5.89 31.28 -5.53
C HIS A 437 -6.42 30.51 -6.76
N LYS A 438 -6.25 31.03 -7.99
CA LYS A 438 -6.63 30.30 -9.21
C LYS A 438 -6.02 28.90 -9.28
N LYS A 439 -4.78 28.75 -8.84
CA LYS A 439 -4.01 27.50 -8.88
C LYS A 439 -4.54 26.52 -7.85
N ASN A 440 -4.56 26.93 -6.58
CA ASN A 440 -5.08 26.13 -5.46
C ASN A 440 -6.56 25.77 -5.63
N CYS A 441 -7.36 26.65 -6.24
CA CYS A 441 -8.76 26.38 -6.57
C CYS A 441 -8.91 25.29 -7.64
N LYS A 442 -7.99 25.22 -8.62
CA LYS A 442 -8.01 24.20 -9.68
C LYS A 442 -7.48 22.86 -9.19
N SER A 443 -6.43 22.87 -8.36
CA SER A 443 -5.82 21.65 -7.82
C SER A 443 -6.61 21.04 -6.65
N ALA A 444 -7.64 21.73 -6.13
CA ALA A 444 -8.47 21.26 -5.02
C ALA A 444 -9.04 19.85 -5.23
N ALA A 445 -9.41 19.54 -6.47
CA ALA A 445 -10.02 18.26 -6.86
C ALA A 445 -9.01 17.28 -7.50
N THR A 446 -7.71 17.58 -7.43
CA THR A 446 -6.67 16.67 -7.93
C THR A 446 -6.69 15.38 -7.14
N LEU A 447 -6.85 14.26 -7.85
CA LEU A 447 -7.06 12.95 -7.23
C LEU A 447 -5.77 12.28 -6.76
N LYS A 448 -4.64 12.55 -7.42
CA LYS A 448 -3.32 12.03 -7.05
C LYS A 448 -2.57 13.06 -6.20
N PHE A 449 -2.01 12.62 -5.08
CA PHE A 449 -1.29 13.51 -4.17
C PHE A 449 -0.02 14.10 -4.82
N GLU A 450 0.68 13.32 -5.64
CA GLU A 450 1.85 13.80 -6.37
C GLU A 450 1.49 14.95 -7.33
N ASP A 451 0.39 14.79 -8.06
CA ASP A 451 -0.11 15.82 -8.97
C ASP A 451 -0.59 17.06 -8.19
N TYR A 452 -1.12 16.87 -6.98
CA TYR A 452 -1.53 17.96 -6.10
C TYR A 452 -0.32 18.78 -5.63
N LEU A 453 0.76 18.12 -5.18
CA LEU A 453 2.02 18.78 -4.79
C LEU A 453 2.73 19.45 -5.98
N ASN A 454 2.63 18.85 -7.16
CA ASN A 454 3.28 19.34 -8.37
C ASN A 454 2.44 20.37 -9.14
N ALA A 455 1.16 20.57 -8.79
CA ALA A 455 0.28 21.51 -9.48
C ALA A 455 0.88 22.93 -9.50
N GLU A 456 1.03 23.50 -10.70
CA GLU A 456 1.66 24.81 -10.96
C GLU A 456 1.07 25.99 -10.18
#